data_AF-A0A661TAN0-F1
#
_entry.id   AF-A0A661TAN0-F1
#
_cell.length_a   1.000
_cell.length_b   1.000
_cell.length_c   1.000
_cell.angle_alpha   90.00
_cell.angle_beta   90.00
_cell.angle_gamma   90.00
#
_symmetry.space_group_name_H-M   'P 1'
#
loop_
_entity.id
_entity.type
_entity.pdbx_description
1 polymer ?
#
loop_
_entity_poly.entity_id
_entity_poly.type
_entity_poly.pdbx_seq_one_letter_code
_entity_poly.pdbx_strand_id
1 'polypeptide(L)' 'MEAYLYKPLQNKAVQCNLCHHRCIIPEAKRGICNVRENRAG' A
#
# COMPACT_ATOMS: atom_id res chain seq x y z
N MET A 1 -17.70 6.92 -8.94
CA MET A 1 -16.24 7.14 -8.95
C MET A 1 -15.64 6.16 -7.97
N GLU A 2 -14.91 5.15 -8.46
CA GLU A 2 -14.32 4.10 -7.63
C GLU A 2 -13.01 4.62 -7.03
N ALA A 3 -12.99 4.82 -5.71
CA ALA A 3 -11.79 5.22 -4.99
C ALA A 3 -11.06 3.97 -4.49
N TYR A 4 -10.01 3.56 -5.20
CA TYR A 4 -9.18 2.44 -4.77
C TYR A 4 -8.37 2.81 -3.52
N LEU A 5 -8.54 2.03 -2.45
CA LEU A 5 -7.84 2.18 -1.17
C LEU A 5 -6.31 2.08 -1.34
N TYR A 6 -5.87 1.33 -2.34
CA TYR A 6 -4.47 1.20 -2.74
C TYR A 6 -4.38 0.88 -4.24
N LYS A 7 -3.22 1.14 -4.83
CA LYS A 7 -2.89 0.76 -6.20
C LYS A 7 -1.89 -0.40 -6.17
N PRO A 8 -2.24 -1.60 -6.67
CA PRO A 8 -1.27 -2.68 -6.77
C PRO A 8 -0.15 -2.30 -7.74
N LEU A 9 1.07 -2.72 -7.41
CA LEU A 9 2.30 -2.52 -8.18
C LEU A 9 2.90 -3.89 -8.55
N GLN A 10 3.99 -3.87 -9.32
CA GLN A 10 4.75 -5.06 -9.65
C GLN A 10 5.41 -5.67 -8.39
N ASN A 11 5.76 -6.95 -8.45
CA ASN A 11 6.34 -7.70 -7.32
C ASN A 11 5.46 -7.71 -6.06
N LYS A 12 4.13 -7.69 -6.24
CA LYS A 12 3.13 -7.74 -5.16
C LYS A 12 3.27 -6.61 -4.14
N ALA A 13 3.89 -5.50 -4.53
CA ALA A 13 3.90 -4.29 -3.74
C ALA A 13 2.57 -3.54 -3.96
N VAL A 14 2.17 -2.72 -2.99
CA VAL A 14 1.00 -1.84 -3.11
C VAL A 14 1.39 -0.41 -2.81
N GLN A 15 0.86 0.53 -3.58
CA GLN A 15 0.90 1.95 -3.26
C GLN A 15 -0.36 2.31 -2.48
N CYS A 16 -0.22 2.61 -1.20
CA CYS A 16 -1.32 3.04 -0.35
C CYS A 16 -1.79 4.43 -0.80
N ASN A 17 -3.10 4.62 -1.02
CA ASN A 17 -3.68 5.94 -1.30
C ASN A 17 -4.45 6.51 -0.10
N LEU A 18 -4.53 5.75 1.00
CA LEU A 18 -5.21 6.16 2.23
C LEU A 18 -4.36 7.02 3.16
N CYS A 19 -3.04 6.95 3.06
CA CYS A 19 -2.13 7.77 3.87
C CYS A 19 -1.59 8.96 3.08
N HIS A 20 -1.28 10.05 3.78
CA HIS A 20 -0.72 11.25 3.16
C HIS A 20 0.64 10.99 2.50
N HIS A 21 1.39 10.02 3.00
CA HIS A 21 2.71 9.62 2.49
C HIS A 21 2.66 8.84 1.17
N ARG A 22 1.48 8.36 0.77
CA ARG A 22 1.30 7.45 -0.38
C ARG A 22 2.29 6.29 -0.40
N CYS A 23 2.46 5.65 0.77
CA CYS A 23 3.51 4.66 0.99
C CYS A 23 3.49 3.55 -0.07
N ILE A 24 4.66 3.20 -0.60
CA ILE A 24 4.85 1.92 -1.32
C ILE A 24 5.16 0.86 -0.27
N ILE A 25 4.31 -0.16 -0.20
CA ILE A 25 4.36 -1.23 0.80
C ILE A 25 4.67 -2.55 0.08
N PRO A 26 5.90 -3.07 0.19
CA PRO A 26 6.26 -4.39 -0.36
C PRO A 26 5.43 -5.51 0.28
N GLU A 27 5.32 -6.67 -0.39
CA GLU A 27 4.65 -7.85 0.17
C GLU A 27 5.19 -8.17 1.57
N ALA A 28 4.27 -8.44 2.51
CA ALA A 28 4.56 -8.78 3.90
C ALA A 28 5.34 -7.70 4.69
N LYS A 29 5.39 -6.45 4.19
CA LYS A 29 6.01 -5.32 4.89
C LYS A 29 5.00 -4.26 5.31
N ARG A 30 5.44 -3.35 6.18
CA ARG A 30 4.71 -2.14 6.54
C ARG A 30 5.18 -0.95 5.73
N GLY A 31 4.24 -0.05 5.45
CA GLY A 31 4.57 1.25 4.87
C GLY A 31 5.25 2.14 5.88
N ILE A 32 5.90 3.20 5.40
CA ILE A 32 6.58 4.19 6.26
C ILE A 32 5.63 4.91 7.24
N CYS A 33 4.32 4.86 7.01
CA CYS A 33 3.32 5.34 7.96
C CYS A 33 3.24 4.51 9.25
N ASN A 34 3.86 3.32 9.31
CA ASN A 34 3.79 2.35 10.41
C ASN A 34 2.37 1.82 10.76
N VAL A 35 1.33 2.32 10.08
CA VAL A 35 -0.08 1.92 10.30
C VAL A 35 -0.53 0.83 9.33
N ARG A 36 -0.08 0.87 8.07
CA ARG A 36 -0.53 -0.03 7.00
C ARG A 36 0.49 -1.12 6.70
N GLU A 37 0.00 -2.34 6.55
CA GLU A 37 0.79 -3.54 6.24
C GLU A 37 0.19 -4.21 5.00
N ASN A 38 1.06 -4.61 4.07
CA ASN A 38 0.63 -5.38 2.90
C ASN A 38 0.62 -6.87 3.26
N ARG A 39 -0.57 -7.40 3.58
CA ARG A 39 -0.76 -8.78 4.05
C ARG A 39 -1.11 -9.79 2.95
N ALA A 40 -1.36 -9.35 1.72
CA ALA A 40 -1.94 -10.23 0.70
C ALA A 40 -1.54 -9.90 -0.75
N GLY A 41 -0.76 -8.85 -1.00
CA GLY A 41 -0.53 -8.34 -2.36
C GLY A 41 -1.67 -7.44 -2.84
#